data_AF-A0A9P4NG07-F1
#
_entry.id   AF-A0A9P4NG07-F1
#
_cell.length_a   1.000
_cell.length_b   1.000
_cell.length_c   1.000
_cell.angle_alpha   90.00
_cell.angle_beta   90.00
_cell.angle_gamma   90.00
#
_symmetry.space_group_name_H-M   'P 1'
#
loop_
_entity.id
_entity.type
_entity.pdbx_description
1 polymer ?
#
loop_
_entity_poly.entity_id
_entity_poly.type
_entity_poly.pdbx_seq_one_letter_code
_entity_poly.pdbx_strand_id
1 'polypeptide(L)'
;MVQDKITTNDDLPHTAFPKKALLEPVVKADGKGGFIKQAWYCRSYIGGGGFGKCYHWILYDTDTNKVVKSVVSKNMDLSASDWNDRRTWSSPYTPGGVLSEVYIHQRLSQTGNTSILPYLGYKLDKKKYQAKIYTSYSNRGELFGLMKHYNRMSHRAGTPCPIPEPYIWHVANSLLNSMNCMYSGATNKNIAGPGEWVEVVHLDFKAHNLLLFDPDPKDRIASKYHWPSVKVIDFGLARELRDDFANPRDYKGPGTTDFRAPEQRGRDNATNSLPFSCATDVWGLGTNY
;
A
#
# COMPACT_ATOMS: atom_id res chain seq x y z
N MET A 1 -34.27 12.02 38.97
CA MET A 1 -34.81 11.41 37.74
C MET A 1 -34.13 12.13 36.59
N VAL A 2 -32.95 11.71 36.12
CA VAL A 2 -32.68 10.56 35.24
C VAL A 2 -33.63 10.55 34.04
N GLN A 3 -33.18 11.02 32.88
CA GLN A 3 -32.86 10.14 31.75
C GLN A 3 -32.15 10.90 30.61
N ASP A 4 -31.19 10.17 30.03
CA ASP A 4 -30.26 10.52 28.96
C ASP A 4 -30.91 10.87 27.62
N LYS A 5 -30.21 11.69 26.84
CA LYS A 5 -30.15 11.52 25.37
C LYS A 5 -28.72 11.66 24.88
N ILE A 6 -28.18 10.50 24.52
CA ILE A 6 -27.04 10.27 23.64
C ILE A 6 -27.44 10.63 22.21
N THR A 7 -26.55 11.27 21.44
CA THR A 7 -26.37 11.21 19.97
C THR A 7 -25.29 12.24 19.63
N THR A 8 -24.24 12.04 18.84
CA THR A 8 -23.56 10.89 18.21
C THR A 8 -22.20 11.45 17.82
N ASN A 9 -21.10 10.82 18.24
CA ASN A 9 -19.77 11.00 17.65
C ASN A 9 -19.82 10.57 16.19
N ASP A 10 -19.30 11.38 15.27
CA ASP A 10 -18.56 10.93 14.06
C ASP A 10 -18.05 12.14 13.25
N ASP A 11 -17.16 12.93 13.86
CA ASP A 11 -16.25 13.83 13.14
C ASP A 11 -14.81 13.39 13.48
N LEU A 12 -14.33 12.35 12.81
CA LEU A 12 -12.92 11.97 12.88
C LEU A 12 -12.09 13.09 12.22
N PRO A 13 -11.13 13.72 12.93
CA PRO A 13 -10.41 14.86 12.39
C PRO A 13 -9.49 14.39 11.26
N HIS A 14 -9.71 14.94 10.07
CA HIS A 14 -8.74 15.00 8.99
C HIS A 14 -7.48 15.76 9.47
N THR A 15 -6.57 15.10 10.19
CA THR A 15 -5.31 15.72 10.59
C THR A 15 -4.39 15.81 9.38
N ALA A 16 -4.53 16.92 8.64
CA ALA A 16 -3.58 17.37 7.65
C ALA A 16 -2.19 17.53 8.29
N PHE A 17 -1.15 16.92 7.71
CA PHE A 17 0.22 17.37 7.99
C PHE A 17 0.33 18.87 7.63
N PRO A 18 1.14 19.69 8.32
CA PRO A 18 1.28 21.11 8.00
C PRO A 18 1.72 21.35 6.54
N LYS A 19 1.20 22.42 5.93
CA LYS A 19 1.40 22.79 4.51
C LYS A 19 2.78 23.41 4.19
N LYS A 20 3.71 23.53 5.15
CA LYS A 20 5.07 24.03 4.92
C LYS A 20 6.09 22.95 5.27
N ALA A 21 6.60 22.27 4.26
CA ALA A 21 7.80 21.46 4.40
C ALA A 21 9.03 22.40 4.35
N LEU A 22 9.30 23.03 5.49
CA LEU A 22 10.61 23.53 5.94
C LEU A 22 10.54 23.63 7.48
N LEU A 23 11.22 22.70 8.16
CA LEU A 23 12.18 22.97 9.24
C LEU A 23 11.78 23.79 10.49
N GLU A 24 10.55 23.79 10.98
CA GLU A 24 10.28 24.32 12.32
C GLU A 24 10.08 23.20 13.35
N PRO A 25 10.77 23.26 14.51
CA PRO A 25 10.53 22.33 15.61
C PRO A 25 9.06 22.36 16.00
N VAL A 26 8.37 21.24 15.87
CA VAL A 26 7.08 21.03 16.51
C VAL A 26 7.37 20.85 17.99
N VAL A 27 7.12 21.89 18.77
CA VAL A 27 7.19 21.84 20.22
C VAL A 27 5.95 21.14 20.73
N LYS A 28 6.10 19.95 21.32
CA LYS A 28 5.01 19.24 22.01
C LYS A 28 5.32 19.15 23.49
N ALA A 29 4.32 19.42 24.32
CA ALA A 29 4.42 19.15 25.75
C ALA A 29 4.55 17.63 25.96
N ASP A 30 5.53 17.21 26.76
CA ASP A 30 5.85 15.80 27.02
C ASP A 30 4.94 15.12 28.06
N GLY A 31 3.89 15.82 28.51
CA GLY A 31 3.00 15.35 29.58
C GLY A 31 3.63 15.35 30.99
N LYS A 32 4.88 15.79 31.14
CA LYS A 32 5.64 15.91 32.39
C LYS A 32 6.16 17.33 32.66
N GLY A 33 5.76 18.32 31.85
CA GLY A 33 6.14 19.73 31.98
C GLY A 33 7.36 20.14 31.15
N GLY A 34 7.92 19.25 30.34
CA GLY A 34 8.96 19.53 29.36
C GLY A 34 8.41 19.73 27.95
N PHE A 35 9.23 20.36 27.10
CA PHE A 35 8.94 20.61 25.69
C PHE A 35 9.84 19.73 24.84
N ILE A 36 9.28 18.81 24.05
CA ILE A 36 10.04 18.04 23.06
C ILE A 36 10.07 18.82 21.77
N LYS A 37 11.26 19.07 21.24
CA LYS A 37 11.47 19.66 19.92
C LYS A 37 11.61 18.56 18.88
N GLN A 38 10.66 18.46 17.96
CA GLN A 38 10.70 17.46 16.87
C GLN A 38 10.68 18.12 15.50
N ALA A 39 11.50 17.65 14.55
CA ALA A 39 11.56 18.21 13.20
C ALA A 39 11.49 17.12 12.12
N TRP A 40 10.78 17.39 11.03
CA TRP A 40 10.75 16.53 9.85
C TRP A 40 11.89 16.86 8.90
N TYR A 41 12.59 15.81 8.44
CA TYR A 41 13.67 15.91 7.46
C TYR A 41 13.43 14.95 6.29
N CYS A 42 13.58 15.44 5.06
CA CYS A 42 13.59 14.58 3.87
C CYS A 42 14.96 13.92 3.77
N ARG A 43 15.03 12.64 4.11
CA ARG A 43 16.30 11.91 4.17
C ARG A 43 16.83 11.56 2.78
N SER A 44 15.97 11.07 1.89
CA SER A 44 16.39 10.62 0.57
C SER A 44 15.23 10.48 -0.42
N TYR A 45 15.55 10.53 -1.70
CA TYR A 45 14.69 9.98 -2.76
C TYR A 45 14.80 8.45 -2.75
N ILE A 46 13.66 7.75 -2.86
CA ILE A 46 13.61 6.28 -2.86
C ILE A 46 13.52 5.74 -4.29
N GLY A 47 12.71 6.38 -5.12
CA GLY A 47 12.38 5.89 -6.46
C GLY A 47 11.12 6.55 -6.99
N GLY A 48 10.79 6.29 -8.25
CA GLY A 48 9.62 6.89 -8.89
C GLY A 48 9.33 6.23 -10.23
N GLY A 49 8.08 6.37 -10.69
CA GLY A 49 7.58 5.79 -11.93
C GLY A 49 6.40 6.60 -12.47
N GLY A 50 5.58 5.96 -13.33
CA GLY A 50 4.42 6.62 -13.95
C GLY A 50 3.39 7.15 -12.95
N PHE A 51 3.35 6.61 -11.73
CA PHE A 51 2.40 6.98 -10.68
C PHE A 51 3.01 7.88 -9.60
N GLY A 52 4.13 8.53 -9.88
CA GLY A 52 4.72 9.53 -8.99
C GLY A 52 6.09 9.15 -8.40
N LYS A 53 6.54 9.95 -7.43
CA LYS A 53 7.88 9.91 -6.83
C LYS A 53 7.81 9.68 -5.33
N CYS A 54 8.62 8.76 -4.83
CA CYS A 54 8.68 8.37 -3.43
C CYS A 54 9.88 8.99 -2.72
N TYR A 55 9.65 9.58 -1.55
CA TYR A 55 10.67 10.19 -0.70
C TYR A 55 10.60 9.63 0.72
N HIS A 56 11.76 9.38 1.32
CA HIS A 56 11.89 8.97 2.71
C HIS A 56 11.97 10.20 3.60
N TRP A 57 11.09 10.28 4.58
CA TRP A 57 11.08 11.31 5.61
C TRP A 57 11.31 10.70 6.98
N ILE A 58 12.11 11.39 7.80
CA ILE A 58 12.32 11.05 9.20
C ILE A 58 11.81 12.19 10.08
N LEU A 59 11.14 11.83 11.17
CA LEU A 59 10.88 12.71 12.30
C LEU A 59 12.02 12.53 13.29
N TYR A 60 12.67 13.62 13.62
CA TYR A 60 13.83 13.64 14.48
C TYR A 60 13.52 14.37 15.78
N ASP A 61 13.91 13.77 16.90
CA ASP A 61 13.96 14.46 18.19
C ASP A 61 15.26 15.25 18.24
N THR A 62 15.16 16.59 18.26
CA THR A 62 16.34 17.45 18.14
C THR A 62 17.14 17.53 19.43
N ASP A 63 16.56 17.17 20.56
CA ASP A 63 17.23 17.22 21.86
C ASP A 63 18.05 15.95 22.10
N THR A 64 17.52 14.79 21.70
CA THR A 64 18.17 13.48 21.87
C THR A 64 18.95 13.00 20.65
N ASN A 65 18.81 13.69 19.51
CA ASN A 65 19.43 13.31 18.25
C ASN A 65 18.97 11.90 17.78
N LYS A 66 17.72 11.53 18.07
CA LYS A 66 17.14 10.20 17.74
C LYS A 66 16.03 10.30 16.70
N VAL A 67 15.99 9.31 15.81
CA VAL A 67 14.86 9.14 14.89
C VAL A 67 13.66 8.63 15.66
N VAL A 68 12.57 9.40 15.64
CA VAL A 68 11.29 9.08 16.27
C VAL A 68 10.40 8.28 15.33
N LYS A 69 10.38 8.63 14.05
CA LYS A 69 9.51 8.01 13.04
C LYS A 69 10.15 8.08 11.66
N SER A 70 9.92 7.05 10.85
CA SER A 70 10.26 7.04 9.42
C SER A 70 9.01 6.80 8.59
N VAL A 71 8.81 7.60 7.55
CA VAL A 71 7.66 7.51 6.64
C VAL A 71 8.10 7.68 5.20
N VAL A 72 7.31 7.16 4.27
CA VAL A 72 7.45 7.42 2.84
C VAL A 72 6.35 8.37 2.41
N SER A 73 6.68 9.33 1.56
CA SER A 73 5.68 10.12 0.81
C SER A 73 5.73 9.75 -0.67
N LYS A 74 4.64 9.20 -1.20
CA LYS A 74 4.42 9.05 -2.66
C LYS A 74 3.77 10.34 -3.17
N ASN A 75 4.51 11.12 -3.92
CA ASN A 75 4.07 12.39 -4.50
C ASN A 75 3.59 12.15 -5.94
N MET A 76 2.36 12.55 -6.24
CA MET A 76 1.71 12.39 -7.52
C MET A 76 1.40 13.77 -8.11
N ASP A 77 1.74 13.95 -9.38
CA ASP A 77 1.29 15.06 -10.20
C ASP A 77 0.23 14.50 -11.15
N LEU A 78 -1.03 14.91 -10.97
CA LEU A 78 -2.15 14.45 -11.78
C LEU A 78 -2.23 15.31 -13.04
N SER A 79 -2.25 14.67 -14.21
CA SER A 79 -2.53 15.40 -15.45
C SER A 79 -3.99 15.88 -15.48
N ALA A 80 -4.31 16.81 -16.37
CA ALA A 80 -5.71 17.20 -16.60
C ALA A 80 -6.58 16.01 -17.04
N SER A 81 -5.99 15.02 -17.72
CA SER A 81 -6.67 13.77 -18.07
C SER A 81 -6.96 12.95 -16.82
N ASP A 82 -5.95 12.71 -15.97
CA ASP A 82 -6.13 11.93 -14.74
C ASP A 82 -7.14 12.58 -13.81
N TRP A 83 -7.12 13.91 -13.71
CA TRP A 83 -8.05 14.66 -12.88
C TRP A 83 -9.52 14.47 -13.29
N ASN A 84 -9.79 14.35 -14.58
CA ASN A 84 -11.14 14.16 -15.12
C ASN A 84 -11.48 12.67 -15.37
N ASP A 85 -10.55 11.76 -15.11
CA ASP A 85 -10.78 10.34 -15.23
C ASP A 85 -11.56 9.82 -14.01
N ARG A 86 -12.70 9.19 -14.26
CA ARG A 86 -13.52 8.59 -13.20
C ARG A 86 -12.82 7.51 -12.38
N ARG A 87 -11.78 6.88 -12.94
CA ARG A 87 -10.99 5.83 -12.27
C ARG A 87 -10.00 6.38 -11.24
N THR A 88 -9.69 7.68 -11.32
CA THR A 88 -8.76 8.35 -10.39
C THR A 88 -9.38 8.58 -9.03
N TRP A 89 -10.70 8.70 -8.95
CA TRP A 89 -11.43 9.07 -7.74
C TRP A 89 -12.25 7.90 -7.22
N SER A 90 -12.44 7.84 -5.90
CA SER A 90 -13.37 6.88 -5.29
C SER A 90 -14.82 7.22 -5.65
N SER A 91 -15.70 6.23 -5.54
CA SER A 91 -17.14 6.46 -5.70
C SER A 91 -17.73 7.11 -4.44
N PRO A 92 -18.74 7.99 -4.57
CA PRO A 92 -19.27 8.55 -5.80
C PRO A 92 -18.24 9.44 -6.52
N TYR A 93 -18.08 9.25 -7.84
CA TYR A 93 -17.08 9.96 -8.63
C TYR A 93 -17.27 11.47 -8.51
N THR A 94 -16.24 12.16 -8.04
CA THR A 94 -16.17 13.61 -8.00
C THR A 94 -14.72 14.05 -8.20
N PRO A 95 -14.39 14.79 -9.28
CA PRO A 95 -13.06 15.37 -9.46
C PRO A 95 -12.64 16.22 -8.26
N GLY A 96 -11.44 15.94 -7.74
CA GLY A 96 -10.97 16.57 -6.50
C GLY A 96 -11.61 16.01 -5.22
N GLY A 97 -12.28 14.87 -5.30
CA GLY A 97 -12.73 14.06 -4.16
C GLY A 97 -11.57 13.25 -3.55
N VAL A 98 -11.89 12.08 -3.00
CA VAL A 98 -10.86 11.15 -2.49
C VAL A 98 -10.30 10.35 -3.67
N LEU A 99 -8.97 10.20 -3.73
CA LEU A 99 -8.35 9.37 -4.76
C LEU A 99 -8.70 7.90 -4.56
N SER A 100 -8.92 7.16 -5.65
CA SER A 100 -9.20 5.73 -5.64
C SER A 100 -8.10 4.94 -4.92
N GLU A 101 -6.82 5.24 -5.21
CA GLU A 101 -5.67 4.65 -4.52
C GLU A 101 -5.71 4.90 -3.01
N VAL A 102 -6.02 6.13 -2.59
CA VAL A 102 -6.12 6.50 -1.17
C VAL A 102 -7.23 5.73 -0.49
N TYR A 103 -8.41 5.69 -1.12
CA TYR A 103 -9.59 5.05 -0.59
C TYR A 103 -9.36 3.54 -0.41
N ILE A 104 -8.88 2.85 -1.45
CA ILE A 104 -8.56 1.42 -1.40
C ILE A 104 -7.49 1.13 -0.35
N HIS A 105 -6.39 1.90 -0.35
CA HIS A 105 -5.30 1.65 0.60
C HIS A 105 -5.74 1.86 2.05
N GLN A 106 -6.52 2.91 2.33
CA GLN A 106 -7.07 3.14 3.65
C GLN A 106 -8.02 2.01 4.09
N ARG A 107 -8.94 1.59 3.21
CA ARG A 107 -9.87 0.47 3.49
C ARG A 107 -9.12 -0.82 3.82
N LEU A 108 -8.15 -1.20 2.99
CA LEU A 108 -7.36 -2.41 3.21
C LEU A 108 -6.52 -2.31 4.49
N SER A 109 -6.00 -1.13 4.82
CA SER A 109 -5.25 -0.93 6.06
C SER A 109 -6.15 -1.03 7.31
N GLN A 110 -7.43 -0.67 7.20
CA GLN A 110 -8.41 -0.72 8.31
C GLN A 110 -8.86 -2.14 8.66
N THR A 111 -8.68 -3.12 7.75
CA THR A 111 -8.99 -4.53 8.05
C THR A 111 -8.05 -5.11 9.13
N GLY A 112 -6.91 -4.46 9.37
CA GLY A 112 -5.88 -4.93 10.28
C GLY A 112 -4.97 -6.02 9.69
N ASN A 113 -5.03 -6.24 8.37
CA ASN A 113 -4.17 -7.21 7.69
C ASN A 113 -2.70 -6.75 7.76
N THR A 114 -1.83 -7.57 8.37
CA THR A 114 -0.42 -7.23 8.56
C THR A 114 0.42 -7.37 7.30
N SER A 115 -0.09 -8.00 6.25
CA SER A 115 0.55 -8.14 4.93
C SER A 115 0.17 -7.03 3.95
N ILE A 116 -0.66 -6.06 4.37
CA ILE A 116 -0.85 -4.79 3.66
C ILE A 116 0.05 -3.72 4.29
N LEU A 117 0.66 -2.87 3.47
CA LEU A 117 1.43 -1.74 3.98
C LEU A 117 0.54 -0.79 4.78
N PRO A 118 0.92 -0.38 6.01
CA PRO A 118 0.12 0.57 6.76
C PRO A 118 -0.02 1.91 6.05
N TYR A 119 -1.27 2.35 5.91
CA TYR A 119 -1.63 3.68 5.47
C TYR A 119 -1.49 4.68 6.62
N LEU A 120 -0.82 5.82 6.41
CA LEU A 120 -0.60 6.84 7.45
C LEU A 120 -1.35 8.16 7.19
N GLY A 121 -1.88 8.37 5.99
CA GLY A 121 -2.61 9.58 5.62
C GLY A 121 -2.34 10.03 4.19
N TYR A 122 -3.02 11.09 3.76
CA TYR A 122 -2.83 11.68 2.44
C TYR A 122 -3.05 13.20 2.46
N LYS A 123 -2.66 13.86 1.36
CA LYS A 123 -2.96 15.25 1.04
C LYS A 123 -3.33 15.39 -0.42
N LEU A 124 -4.25 16.31 -0.70
CA LEU A 124 -4.61 16.73 -2.04
C LEU A 124 -4.53 18.26 -2.14
N ASP A 125 -3.76 18.76 -3.09
CA ASP A 125 -3.76 20.16 -3.51
C ASP A 125 -4.52 20.29 -4.83
N LYS A 126 -5.79 20.66 -4.73
CA LYS A 126 -6.69 20.77 -5.88
C LYS A 126 -6.27 21.86 -6.87
N LYS A 127 -5.56 22.91 -6.40
CA LYS A 127 -5.13 24.02 -7.25
C LYS A 127 -3.93 23.62 -8.12
N LYS A 128 -3.11 22.71 -7.60
CA LYS A 128 -1.89 22.24 -8.27
C LYS A 128 -2.05 20.88 -8.94
N TYR A 129 -3.21 20.23 -8.80
CA TYR A 129 -3.42 18.85 -9.25
C TYR A 129 -2.40 17.88 -8.62
N GLN A 130 -2.01 18.12 -7.36
CA GLN A 130 -0.98 17.33 -6.69
C GLN A 130 -1.56 16.53 -5.53
N ALA A 131 -1.12 15.29 -5.37
CA ALA A 131 -1.47 14.47 -4.24
C ALA A 131 -0.24 13.86 -3.57
N LYS A 132 -0.33 13.60 -2.26
CA LYS A 132 0.70 12.90 -1.50
C LYS A 132 0.06 11.81 -0.65
N ILE A 133 0.57 10.59 -0.73
CA ILE A 133 0.20 9.47 0.14
C ILE A 133 1.35 9.20 1.09
N TYR A 134 1.05 9.03 2.37
CA TYR A 134 2.02 8.75 3.41
C TYR A 134 1.89 7.31 3.90
N THR A 135 3.01 6.58 3.95
CA THR A 135 3.04 5.17 4.34
C THR A 135 4.24 4.88 5.24
N SER A 136 4.26 3.70 5.87
CA SER A 136 5.41 3.24 6.64
C SER A 136 6.64 3.01 5.77
N TYR A 137 7.83 3.37 6.28
CA TYR A 137 9.09 3.12 5.61
C TYR A 137 9.63 1.71 5.88
N SER A 138 10.15 1.05 4.84
CA SER A 138 10.94 -0.18 4.92
C SER A 138 12.42 0.12 4.68
N ASN A 139 13.27 -0.42 5.54
CA ASN A 139 14.74 -0.42 5.38
C ASN A 139 15.28 -1.71 4.71
N ARG A 140 14.44 -2.68 4.36
CA ARG A 140 14.87 -3.98 3.79
C ARG A 140 14.67 -4.08 2.28
N GLY A 141 14.08 -3.07 1.66
CA GLY A 141 13.84 -3.04 0.22
C GLY A 141 12.66 -3.92 -0.19
N GLU A 142 12.69 -4.35 -1.45
CA GLU A 142 11.60 -5.07 -2.11
C GLU A 142 11.99 -6.55 -2.40
N LEU A 143 10.98 -7.42 -2.57
CA LEU A 143 11.16 -8.87 -2.69
C LEU A 143 11.96 -9.27 -3.95
N PHE A 144 11.74 -8.62 -5.08
CA PHE A 144 12.53 -8.82 -6.30
C PHE A 144 14.01 -8.46 -6.09
N GLY A 145 14.30 -7.48 -5.24
CA GLY A 145 15.65 -7.13 -4.79
C GLY A 145 16.32 -8.27 -4.02
N LEU A 146 15.56 -8.97 -3.17
CA LEU A 146 16.00 -10.18 -2.47
C LEU A 146 16.22 -11.34 -3.45
N MET A 147 15.30 -11.56 -4.40
CA MET A 147 15.47 -12.59 -5.45
C MET A 147 16.75 -12.35 -6.25
N LYS A 148 17.00 -11.11 -6.67
CA LYS A 148 18.25 -10.69 -7.33
C LYS A 148 19.48 -10.91 -6.46
N HIS A 149 19.37 -10.78 -5.14
CA HIS A 149 20.47 -11.05 -4.22
C HIS A 149 20.86 -12.54 -4.25
N TYR A 150 19.90 -13.46 -4.08
CA TYR A 150 20.15 -14.91 -4.12
C TYR A 150 20.62 -15.40 -5.51
N ASN A 151 20.07 -14.86 -6.60
CA ASN A 151 20.56 -15.16 -7.95
C ASN A 151 22.02 -14.74 -8.14
N ARG A 152 22.40 -13.54 -7.66
CA ARG A 152 23.80 -13.08 -7.70
C ARG A 152 24.73 -13.93 -6.83
N MET A 153 24.27 -14.39 -5.67
CA MET A 153 25.05 -15.30 -4.83
C MET A 153 25.30 -16.62 -5.56
N SER A 154 24.27 -17.19 -6.18
CA SER A 154 24.38 -18.43 -6.96
C SER A 154 25.42 -18.31 -8.07
N HIS A 155 25.37 -17.21 -8.84
CA HIS A 155 26.36 -16.95 -9.89
C HIS A 155 27.78 -16.80 -9.36
N ARG A 156 27.98 -16.14 -8.20
CA ARG A 156 29.30 -15.95 -7.61
C ARG A 156 29.89 -17.22 -7.02
N ALA A 157 29.06 -18.08 -6.42
CA ALA A 157 29.48 -19.33 -5.82
C ALA A 157 29.72 -20.44 -6.86
N GLY A 158 29.21 -20.26 -8.09
CA GLY A 158 29.20 -21.31 -9.12
C GLY A 158 28.26 -22.48 -8.78
N THR A 159 27.44 -22.33 -7.74
CA THR A 159 26.50 -23.35 -7.24
C THR A 159 25.17 -22.70 -6.84
N PRO A 160 24.03 -23.41 -6.96
CA PRO A 160 22.73 -22.85 -6.57
C PRO A 160 22.71 -22.43 -5.09
N CYS A 161 22.40 -21.16 -4.86
CA CYS A 161 22.09 -20.59 -3.56
C CYS A 161 20.62 -20.13 -3.61
N PRO A 162 19.64 -21.03 -3.46
CA PRO A 162 18.23 -20.67 -3.55
C PRO A 162 17.79 -19.91 -2.29
N ILE A 163 16.69 -19.16 -2.43
CA ILE A 163 15.95 -18.68 -1.26
C ILE A 163 15.51 -19.92 -0.46
N PRO A 164 15.65 -19.92 0.88
CA PRO A 164 15.20 -21.05 1.69
C PRO A 164 13.73 -21.36 1.45
N GLU A 165 13.41 -22.60 1.11
CA GLU A 165 12.03 -23.05 0.84
C GLU A 165 11.06 -22.68 1.98
N PRO A 166 11.40 -22.83 3.28
CA PRO A 166 10.49 -22.43 4.36
C PRO A 166 10.14 -20.93 4.33
N TYR A 167 11.07 -20.09 3.87
CA TYR A 167 10.80 -18.66 3.68
C TYR A 167 9.90 -18.40 2.48
N ILE A 168 10.02 -19.18 1.39
CA ILE A 168 9.09 -19.10 0.25
C ILE A 168 7.66 -19.36 0.71
N TRP A 169 7.44 -20.38 1.54
CA TRP A 169 6.13 -20.66 2.13
C TRP A 169 5.63 -19.53 3.04
N HIS A 170 6.52 -18.90 3.82
CA HIS A 170 6.19 -17.73 4.63
C HIS A 170 5.73 -16.53 3.77
N VAL A 171 6.42 -16.28 2.65
CA VAL A 171 6.03 -15.25 1.68
C VAL A 171 4.67 -15.60 1.07
N ALA A 172 4.50 -16.83 0.56
CA ALA A 172 3.24 -17.28 -0.05
C ALA A 172 2.05 -17.10 0.89
N ASN A 173 2.18 -17.50 2.15
CA ASN A 173 1.13 -17.31 3.16
C ASN A 173 0.76 -15.82 3.36
N SER A 174 1.76 -14.92 3.40
CA SER A 174 1.51 -13.47 3.52
C SER A 174 0.76 -12.90 2.31
N LEU A 175 1.10 -13.36 1.11
CA LEU A 175 0.46 -12.90 -0.13
C LEU A 175 -0.96 -13.44 -0.26
N LEU A 176 -1.20 -14.70 0.08
CA LEU A 176 -2.54 -15.29 0.13
C LEU A 176 -3.44 -14.58 1.15
N ASN A 177 -2.91 -14.23 2.33
CA ASN A 177 -3.63 -13.45 3.32
C ASN A 177 -3.99 -12.04 2.81
N SER A 178 -3.10 -11.42 2.03
CA SER A 178 -3.36 -10.12 1.40
C SER A 178 -4.46 -10.22 0.34
N MET A 179 -4.39 -11.24 -0.51
CA MET A 179 -5.40 -11.50 -1.55
C MET A 179 -6.77 -11.81 -0.95
N ASN A 180 -6.83 -12.64 0.10
CA ASN A 180 -8.09 -12.92 0.79
C ASN A 180 -8.70 -11.66 1.40
N CYS A 181 -7.86 -10.77 1.93
CA CYS A 181 -8.30 -9.46 2.44
C CYS A 181 -8.82 -8.55 1.33
N MET A 182 -8.19 -8.53 0.16
CA MET A 182 -8.68 -7.76 -1.00
C MET A 182 -10.00 -8.34 -1.54
N TYR A 183 -10.13 -9.66 -1.58
CA TYR A 183 -11.32 -10.38 -2.04
C TYR A 183 -12.52 -10.19 -1.10
N SER A 184 -12.34 -10.40 0.21
CA SER A 184 -13.45 -10.54 1.16
C SER A 184 -13.52 -9.46 2.25
N GLY A 185 -12.49 -8.62 2.40
CA GLY A 185 -12.37 -7.67 3.50
C GLY A 185 -12.05 -8.31 4.85
N ALA A 186 -12.16 -9.63 4.96
CA ALA A 186 -11.86 -10.35 6.18
C ALA A 186 -10.34 -10.49 6.37
N THR A 187 -9.90 -10.30 7.61
CA THR A 187 -8.66 -10.92 8.08
C THR A 187 -9.00 -12.29 8.67
N ASN A 188 -8.01 -13.17 8.89
CA ASN A 188 -8.21 -14.47 9.58
C ASN A 188 -8.78 -14.36 11.01
N LYS A 189 -9.27 -13.19 11.42
CA LYS A 189 -9.98 -12.93 12.67
C LYS A 189 -11.43 -12.60 12.31
N ASN A 190 -12.34 -13.34 12.92
CA ASN A 190 -13.81 -13.19 12.90
C ASN A 190 -14.28 -11.72 12.96
N ILE A 191 -14.28 -11.03 11.82
CA ILE A 191 -15.05 -9.81 11.61
C ILE A 191 -16.20 -10.22 10.69
N ALA A 192 -17.36 -10.42 11.30
CA ALA A 192 -18.64 -10.41 10.59
C ALA A 192 -18.86 -9.00 10.00
N GLY A 193 -19.35 -8.82 8.77
CA GLY A 193 -19.85 -9.83 7.85
C GLY A 193 -19.95 -9.40 6.38
N PRO A 194 -20.29 -10.36 5.52
CA PRO A 194 -20.45 -10.21 4.07
C PRO A 194 -21.76 -9.48 3.75
N GLY A 195 -21.68 -8.16 3.60
CA GLY A 195 -22.77 -7.33 3.09
C GLY A 195 -22.33 -6.08 2.33
N GLU A 196 -21.18 -5.50 2.67
CA GLU A 196 -20.72 -4.21 2.10
C GLU A 196 -19.29 -4.22 1.52
N TRP A 197 -18.59 -5.35 1.58
CA TRP A 197 -17.27 -5.44 0.96
C TRP A 197 -17.40 -5.56 -0.55
N VAL A 198 -16.69 -4.69 -1.28
CA VAL A 198 -16.54 -4.81 -2.72
C VAL A 198 -15.13 -5.33 -2.96
N GLU A 199 -15.04 -6.41 -3.72
CA GLU A 199 -13.77 -7.02 -4.09
C GLU A 199 -12.81 -5.99 -4.68
N VAL A 200 -11.58 -5.97 -4.15
CA VAL A 200 -10.48 -5.19 -4.67
C VAL A 200 -9.57 -6.10 -5.50
N VAL A 201 -9.20 -5.66 -6.70
CA VAL A 201 -8.17 -6.29 -7.52
C VAL A 201 -7.01 -5.31 -7.67
N HIS A 202 -5.78 -5.76 -7.41
CA HIS A 202 -4.58 -4.92 -7.41
C HIS A 202 -4.11 -4.54 -8.82
N LEU A 203 -4.28 -5.43 -9.80
CA LEU A 203 -3.95 -5.27 -11.22
C LEU A 203 -2.46 -5.12 -11.57
N ASP A 204 -1.57 -5.10 -10.57
CA ASP A 204 -0.11 -5.01 -10.74
C ASP A 204 0.62 -5.80 -9.65
N PHE A 205 0.10 -6.99 -9.32
CA PHE A 205 0.63 -7.83 -8.25
C PHE A 205 1.93 -8.52 -8.70
N LYS A 206 3.08 -7.98 -8.26
CA LYS A 206 4.42 -8.43 -8.66
C LYS A 206 5.44 -8.20 -7.55
N ALA A 207 6.58 -8.88 -7.58
CA ALA A 207 7.61 -8.85 -6.54
C ALA A 207 8.20 -7.47 -6.28
N HIS A 208 8.16 -6.57 -7.26
CA HIS A 208 8.56 -5.16 -7.11
C HIS A 208 7.60 -4.36 -6.21
N ASN A 209 6.34 -4.79 -6.14
CA ASN A 209 5.29 -4.17 -5.33
C ASN A 209 5.11 -4.91 -3.98
N LEU A 210 6.16 -5.61 -3.53
CA LEU A 210 6.21 -6.31 -2.24
C LEU A 210 7.41 -5.80 -1.44
N LEU A 211 7.16 -5.06 -0.37
CA LEU A 211 8.22 -4.57 0.53
C LEU A 211 8.49 -5.55 1.67
N LEU A 212 9.75 -5.69 2.02
CA LEU A 212 10.22 -6.48 3.14
C LEU A 212 10.29 -5.61 4.40
N PHE A 213 9.86 -6.11 5.54
CA PHE A 213 9.92 -5.43 6.82
C PHE A 213 10.57 -6.33 7.86
N ASP A 214 10.87 -5.80 9.04
CA ASP A 214 11.29 -6.64 10.15
C ASP A 214 10.25 -7.74 10.43
N PRO A 215 10.68 -8.89 10.96
CA PRO A 215 9.78 -9.98 11.32
C PRO A 215 8.63 -9.47 12.18
N ASP A 216 7.41 -9.95 11.94
CA ASP A 216 6.30 -9.66 12.85
C ASP A 216 6.61 -10.32 14.21
N PRO A 217 6.74 -9.55 15.31
CA PRO A 217 7.03 -10.14 16.62
C PRO A 217 5.95 -11.10 17.11
N LYS A 218 4.74 -11.07 16.51
CA LYS A 218 3.66 -12.02 16.80
C LYS A 218 3.76 -13.32 16.02
N ASP A 219 4.55 -13.35 14.93
CA ASP A 219 4.86 -14.58 14.21
C ASP A 219 6.10 -15.24 14.85
N ARG A 220 5.86 -16.27 15.66
CA ARG A 220 6.91 -16.99 16.39
C ARG A 220 7.94 -17.63 15.45
N ILE A 221 7.52 -18.14 14.30
CA ILE A 221 8.43 -18.81 13.36
C ILE A 221 9.28 -17.75 12.68
N ALA A 222 8.66 -16.70 12.11
CA ALA A 222 9.39 -15.63 11.46
C ALA A 222 10.35 -14.92 12.42
N SER A 223 9.93 -14.69 13.67
CA SER A 223 10.79 -14.13 14.72
C SER A 223 11.99 -15.02 15.04
N LYS A 224 11.79 -16.34 15.20
CA LYS A 224 12.87 -17.29 15.50
C LYS A 224 13.94 -17.30 14.39
N TYR A 225 13.50 -17.29 13.13
CA TYR A 225 14.40 -17.39 11.97
C TYR A 225 14.77 -16.03 11.37
N HIS A 226 14.35 -14.93 12.00
CA HIS A 226 14.53 -13.56 11.51
C HIS A 226 14.05 -13.36 10.07
N TRP A 227 12.96 -14.03 9.70
CA TRP A 227 12.37 -13.91 8.37
C TRP A 227 11.65 -12.57 8.21
N PRO A 228 12.02 -11.76 7.21
CA PRO A 228 11.34 -10.50 6.96
C PRO A 228 9.84 -10.72 6.70
N SER A 229 9.01 -9.86 7.27
CA SER A 229 7.59 -9.82 6.89
C SER A 229 7.44 -9.19 5.50
N VAL A 230 6.44 -9.61 4.73
CA VAL A 230 6.18 -9.09 3.39
C VAL A 230 4.89 -8.27 3.38
N LYS A 231 4.95 -7.09 2.78
CA LYS A 231 3.80 -6.18 2.67
C LYS A 231 3.54 -5.75 1.23
N VAL A 232 2.31 -5.89 0.78
CA VAL A 232 1.83 -5.41 -0.52
C VAL A 232 1.79 -3.88 -0.52
N ILE A 233 2.28 -3.29 -1.60
CA ILE A 233 2.35 -1.84 -1.83
C ILE A 233 1.79 -1.45 -3.20
N ASP A 234 1.63 -0.15 -3.42
CA ASP A 234 1.30 0.46 -4.72
C ASP A 234 -0.10 0.11 -5.27
N PHE A 235 -1.12 0.68 -4.65
CA PHE A 235 -2.52 0.53 -5.05
C PHE A 235 -2.94 1.49 -6.18
N GLY A 236 -2.00 2.12 -6.89
CA GLY A 236 -2.31 3.11 -7.94
C GLY A 236 -3.14 2.54 -9.10
N LEU A 237 -2.94 1.25 -9.39
CA LEU A 237 -3.72 0.51 -10.37
C LEU A 237 -4.85 -0.31 -9.75
N ALA A 238 -4.95 -0.38 -8.43
CA ALA A 238 -5.98 -1.19 -7.79
C ALA A 238 -7.39 -0.65 -8.09
N ARG A 239 -8.38 -1.55 -8.18
CA ARG A 239 -9.76 -1.22 -8.50
C ARG A 239 -10.71 -2.04 -7.62
N GLU A 240 -11.82 -1.42 -7.24
CA GLU A 240 -12.97 -2.14 -6.71
C GLU A 240 -13.81 -2.65 -7.88
N LEU A 241 -14.24 -3.91 -7.85
CA LEU A 241 -15.12 -4.51 -8.86
C LEU A 241 -16.57 -4.12 -8.62
N ARG A 242 -16.87 -2.85 -8.91
CA ARG A 242 -18.18 -2.25 -8.69
C ARG A 242 -19.09 -2.39 -9.90
N ASP A 243 -20.40 -2.37 -9.66
CA ASP A 243 -21.42 -2.46 -10.70
C ASP A 243 -21.50 -1.21 -11.61
N ASP A 244 -21.00 -0.05 -11.15
CA ASP A 244 -20.95 1.21 -11.93
C ASP A 244 -19.82 1.24 -13.00
N PHE A 245 -19.05 0.16 -13.08
CA PHE A 245 -17.99 -0.06 -14.07
C PHE A 245 -18.25 -1.35 -14.84
N ALA A 246 -18.10 -1.29 -16.16
CA ALA A 246 -18.26 -2.47 -17.02
C ALA A 246 -17.02 -3.35 -16.92
N ASN A 247 -17.11 -4.46 -16.18
CA ASN A 247 -16.11 -5.53 -16.18
C ASN A 247 -16.29 -6.43 -17.41
N PRO A 248 -15.29 -6.64 -18.30
CA PRO A 248 -13.88 -6.21 -18.21
C PRO A 248 -13.54 -4.89 -18.89
N ARG A 249 -14.45 -4.30 -19.67
CA ARG A 249 -14.17 -3.15 -20.55
C ARG A 249 -13.43 -2.01 -19.86
N ASP A 250 -13.84 -1.62 -18.66
CA ASP A 250 -13.33 -0.42 -17.98
C ASP A 250 -12.05 -0.69 -17.16
N TYR A 251 -11.67 -1.97 -16.99
CA TYR A 251 -10.51 -2.41 -16.22
C TYR A 251 -9.33 -2.90 -17.09
N LYS A 252 -9.48 -2.93 -18.41
CA LYS A 252 -8.44 -3.36 -19.35
C LYS A 252 -7.27 -2.39 -19.49
N GLY A 253 -6.07 -2.94 -19.65
CA GLY A 253 -4.85 -2.18 -19.98
C GLY A 253 -3.86 -1.91 -18.84
N PRO A 254 -4.27 -1.76 -17.56
CA PRO A 254 -3.37 -1.67 -16.41
C PRO A 254 -2.41 -2.87 -16.24
N GLY A 255 -1.34 -2.63 -15.48
CA GLY A 255 -0.40 -3.65 -15.00
C GLY A 255 0.93 -3.64 -15.77
N THR A 256 1.90 -4.40 -15.29
CA THR A 256 3.20 -4.57 -15.95
C THR A 256 3.15 -5.73 -16.95
N THR A 257 3.56 -5.50 -18.20
CA THR A 257 3.37 -6.41 -19.34
C THR A 257 3.61 -7.89 -19.03
N ASP A 258 4.71 -8.23 -18.37
CA ASP A 258 5.10 -9.62 -18.11
C ASP A 258 4.27 -10.31 -17.01
N PHE A 259 3.66 -9.52 -16.12
CA PHE A 259 2.86 -9.99 -14.98
C PHE A 259 1.35 -9.94 -15.24
N ARG A 260 0.94 -9.39 -16.39
CA ARG A 260 -0.48 -9.27 -16.74
C ARG A 260 -1.10 -10.64 -17.01
N ALA A 261 -2.27 -10.89 -16.42
CA ALA A 261 -3.13 -12.02 -16.75
C ALA A 261 -3.68 -11.93 -18.18
N PRO A 262 -4.13 -13.03 -18.80
CA PRO A 262 -4.66 -13.03 -20.17
C PRO A 262 -5.78 -11.99 -20.40
N GLU A 263 -6.72 -11.87 -19.47
CA GLU A 263 -7.83 -10.91 -19.51
C GLU A 263 -7.36 -9.45 -19.46
N GLN A 264 -6.18 -9.18 -18.86
CA GLN A 264 -5.57 -7.84 -18.86
C GLN A 264 -4.95 -7.47 -20.21
N ARG A 265 -4.57 -8.46 -21.02
CA ARG A 265 -3.83 -8.26 -22.28
C ARG A 265 -4.75 -7.98 -23.47
N GLY A 266 -5.97 -8.50 -23.45
CA GLY A 266 -6.99 -8.28 -24.50
C GLY A 266 -6.53 -8.67 -25.90
N ARG A 267 -5.64 -9.67 -26.03
CA ARG A 267 -4.98 -10.02 -27.30
C ARG A 267 -5.81 -10.88 -28.24
N ASP A 268 -6.84 -11.58 -27.76
CA ASP A 268 -7.74 -12.38 -28.57
C ASP A 268 -9.20 -12.24 -28.12
N ASN A 269 -10.15 -12.53 -29.01
CA ASN A 269 -11.59 -12.38 -28.72
C ASN A 269 -12.05 -13.25 -27.55
N ALA A 270 -11.36 -14.36 -27.25
CA ALA A 270 -11.70 -15.28 -26.18
C ALA A 270 -11.35 -14.74 -24.79
N THR A 271 -10.20 -14.07 -24.64
CA THR A 271 -9.77 -13.45 -23.37
C THR A 271 -10.34 -12.05 -23.20
N ASN A 272 -10.78 -11.40 -24.29
CA ASN A 272 -11.33 -10.05 -24.26
C ASN A 272 -12.66 -9.95 -23.49
N SER A 273 -13.37 -11.06 -23.27
CA SER A 273 -14.63 -11.11 -22.51
C SER A 273 -14.47 -11.61 -21.07
N LEU A 274 -13.28 -12.09 -20.68
CA LEU A 274 -13.07 -12.63 -19.34
C LEU A 274 -13.12 -11.51 -18.29
N PRO A 275 -13.94 -11.65 -17.23
CA PRO A 275 -14.02 -10.65 -16.18
C PRO A 275 -12.77 -10.68 -15.30
N PHE A 276 -12.38 -9.50 -14.84
CA PHE A 276 -11.38 -9.32 -13.79
C PHE A 276 -11.93 -9.82 -12.47
N SER A 277 -11.08 -10.46 -11.68
CA SER A 277 -11.39 -11.00 -10.35
C SER A 277 -10.09 -11.20 -9.56
N CYS A 278 -10.16 -11.76 -8.36
CA CYS A 278 -9.00 -12.16 -7.58
C CYS A 278 -8.08 -13.12 -8.36
N ALA A 279 -8.63 -13.89 -9.31
CA ALA A 279 -7.84 -14.74 -10.21
C ALA A 279 -6.83 -13.95 -11.05
N THR A 280 -7.13 -12.68 -11.37
CA THR A 280 -6.21 -11.76 -12.05
C THR A 280 -4.95 -11.53 -11.22
N ASP A 281 -5.10 -11.30 -9.91
CA ASP A 281 -3.95 -11.12 -9.01
C ASP A 281 -3.23 -12.44 -8.72
N VAL A 282 -3.95 -13.57 -8.67
CA VAL A 282 -3.37 -14.92 -8.54
C VAL A 282 -2.44 -15.24 -9.71
N TRP A 283 -2.82 -14.87 -10.94
CA TRP A 283 -1.92 -14.97 -12.09
C TRP A 283 -0.64 -14.16 -11.86
N GLY A 284 -0.78 -12.89 -11.43
CA GLY A 284 0.34 -12.03 -11.11
C GLY A 284 1.30 -12.68 -10.11
N LEU A 285 0.76 -13.26 -9.03
CA LEU A 285 1.54 -14.05 -8.06
C LEU A 285 2.30 -15.21 -8.71
N GLY A 286 1.63 -16.02 -9.53
CA GLY A 286 2.23 -17.18 -10.19
C GLY A 286 3.41 -16.84 -11.11
N THR A 287 3.38 -15.66 -11.74
CA THR A 287 4.46 -15.18 -12.62
C THR A 287 5.70 -14.63 -11.89
N ASN A 288 5.69 -14.56 -10.56
CA ASN A 288 6.83 -14.09 -9.77
C ASN A 288 7.93 -15.14 -9.54
N TYR A 289 7.74 -16.39 -10.00
CA TYR A 289 8.64 -17.51 -9.72
C TYR A 289 9.25 -18.05 -11.01
#